data_AF-A0A7S2TGZ5-F1
#
_entry.id   AF-A0A7S2TGZ5-F1
#
_cell.length_a   1.000
_cell.length_b   1.000
_cell.length_c   1.000
_cell.angle_alpha   90.00
_cell.angle_beta   90.00
_cell.angle_gamma   90.00
#
_symmetry.space_group_name_H-M   'P 1'
#
loop_
_entity.id
_entity.type
_entity.pdbx_description
1 polymer ?
#
loop_
_entity_poly.entity_id
_entity_poly.type
_entity_poly.pdbx_seq_one_letter_code
_entity_poly.pdbx_strand_id
1 'polypeptide(L)'
;RRMVSKKIKSALVLEDDAHFTKNFRQDLMPRLSHVPSDWGLVYLSHINVKDGTFFHPEQGFVAPGVQFANADTRTTVAYLLTNHAAERLLEVSIPLSFQIDTHMTSYVSSERLNQPPNAHPPSDHNPMQLEEVVVDPKSYALEPPLAVQLRDYGSDVQTKDMHSQGYEEYMRSRLEEADRAEIPSRAVMLSWPCPRGTQVQARLEGEEEELHTGTVLEGTLSTVVVAWGGEDTYSELPRAKVFQRGGRSRNDVSCSHNT
;
A
#
# COMPACT_ATOMS: atom_id res chain seq x y z
N ARG A 1 15.71 10.53 10.94
CA ARG A 1 17.19 10.70 11.11
C ARG A 1 17.98 9.40 11.00
N ARG A 2 17.69 8.35 11.81
CA ARG A 2 18.45 7.08 11.76
C ARG A 2 18.45 6.45 10.37
N MET A 3 17.28 6.37 9.74
CA MET A 3 17.10 5.83 8.38
C MET A 3 18.03 6.51 7.36
N VAL A 4 18.01 7.85 7.33
CA VAL A 4 18.89 8.70 6.51
C VAL A 4 20.37 8.42 6.78
N SER A 5 20.81 8.54 8.04
CA SER A 5 22.22 8.35 8.42
C SER A 5 22.77 6.96 8.06
N LYS A 6 21.93 5.93 8.09
CA LYS A 6 22.29 4.54 7.77
C LYS A 6 22.04 4.17 6.31
N LYS A 7 21.55 5.10 5.47
CA LYS A 7 21.17 4.85 4.07
C LYS A 7 20.24 3.65 3.91
N ILE A 8 19.31 3.47 4.85
CA ILE A 8 18.27 2.43 4.76
C ILE A 8 17.34 2.80 3.62
N LYS A 9 17.28 1.97 2.57
CA LYS A 9 16.55 2.25 1.32
C LYS A 9 15.08 2.59 1.54
N SER A 10 14.40 1.76 2.32
CA SER A 10 13.02 1.93 2.73
C SER A 10 12.79 1.30 4.10
N ALA A 11 11.76 1.76 4.80
CA ALA A 11 11.38 1.26 6.10
C ALA A 11 9.85 1.19 6.22
N LEU A 12 9.36 0.16 6.91
CA LEU A 12 8.02 0.14 7.47
C LEU A 12 8.08 0.82 8.85
N VAL A 13 7.29 1.88 9.02
CA VAL A 13 7.17 2.61 10.28
C VAL A 13 5.79 2.32 10.86
N LEU A 14 5.76 1.98 12.14
CA LEU A 14 4.57 1.56 12.87
C LEU A 14 4.54 2.27 14.23
N GLU A 15 3.36 2.73 14.63
CA GLU A 15 3.03 3.03 16.02
C GLU A 15 2.83 1.72 16.80
N ASP A 16 2.96 1.77 18.12
CA ASP A 16 2.85 0.62 19.02
C ASP A 16 1.40 0.13 19.21
N ASP A 17 0.42 0.95 18.86
CA ASP A 17 -1.01 0.65 18.87
C ASP A 17 -1.61 0.43 17.47
N ALA A 18 -0.77 0.08 16.50
CA ALA A 18 -1.22 -0.30 15.17
C ALA A 18 -1.87 -1.70 15.19
N HIS A 19 -3.12 -1.77 14.74
CA HIS A 19 -3.86 -3.01 14.49
C HIS A 19 -3.92 -3.30 13.00
N PHE A 20 -3.56 -4.52 12.61
CA PHE A 20 -3.48 -4.94 11.22
C PHE A 20 -4.68 -5.78 10.79
N THR A 21 -4.93 -5.84 9.48
CA THR A 21 -5.87 -6.81 8.90
C THR A 21 -5.41 -8.23 9.19
N LYS A 22 -6.35 -9.19 9.20
CA LYS A 22 -6.02 -10.61 9.49
C LYS A 22 -5.00 -11.19 8.51
N ASN A 23 -5.07 -10.72 7.26
CA ASN A 23 -4.23 -11.17 6.16
C ASN A 23 -3.17 -10.14 5.75
N PHE A 24 -2.78 -9.23 6.66
CA PHE A 24 -1.86 -8.12 6.37
C PHE A 24 -0.64 -8.51 5.53
N ARG A 25 0.02 -9.60 5.88
CA ARG A 25 1.23 -10.06 5.20
C ARG A 25 0.94 -10.52 3.77
N GLN A 26 -0.19 -11.20 3.56
CA GLN A 26 -0.65 -11.68 2.27
C GLN A 26 -1.13 -10.52 1.39
N ASP A 27 -1.73 -9.49 1.99
CA ASP A 27 -2.37 -8.39 1.28
C ASP A 27 -1.40 -7.26 0.92
N LEU A 28 -0.37 -7.04 1.75
CA LEU A 28 0.56 -5.92 1.61
C LEU A 28 1.27 -5.93 0.26
N MET A 29 1.93 -7.03 -0.09
CA MET A 29 2.76 -7.07 -1.29
C MET A 29 1.96 -6.98 -2.60
N PRO A 30 0.82 -7.68 -2.76
CA PRO A 30 -0.06 -7.49 -3.92
C PRO A 30 -0.51 -6.03 -4.06
N ARG A 31 -0.93 -5.37 -2.98
CA ARG A 31 -1.37 -3.97 -3.04
C ARG A 31 -0.23 -3.01 -3.34
N LEU A 32 0.96 -3.23 -2.78
CA LEU A 32 2.14 -2.43 -3.11
C LEU A 32 2.56 -2.56 -4.58
N SER A 33 2.23 -3.66 -5.26
CA SER A 33 2.53 -3.81 -6.68
C SER A 33 1.73 -2.86 -7.58
N HIS A 34 0.62 -2.30 -7.07
CA HIS A 34 -0.17 -1.28 -7.75
C HIS A 34 0.30 0.14 -7.45
N VAL A 35 1.19 0.34 -6.46
CA VAL A 35 1.67 1.67 -6.08
C VAL A 35 2.65 2.17 -7.16
N PRO A 36 2.46 3.40 -7.68
CA PRO A 36 3.39 4.00 -8.63
C PRO A 36 4.83 4.03 -8.11
N SER A 37 5.81 3.69 -8.96
CA SER A 37 7.21 3.50 -8.54
C SER A 37 7.92 4.77 -8.06
N ASP A 38 7.35 5.94 -8.29
CA ASP A 38 7.83 7.25 -7.83
C ASP A 38 7.39 7.60 -6.39
N TRP A 39 6.78 6.65 -5.67
CA TRP A 39 6.38 6.84 -4.28
C TRP A 39 7.55 7.20 -3.36
N GLY A 40 7.36 8.25 -2.57
CA GLY A 40 8.20 8.59 -1.43
C GLY A 40 7.66 7.99 -0.13
N LEU A 41 6.34 8.02 0.03
CA LEU A 41 5.62 7.53 1.20
C LEU A 41 4.35 6.78 0.78
N VAL A 42 4.03 5.70 1.48
CA VAL A 42 2.76 4.97 1.31
C VAL A 42 2.10 4.77 2.67
N TYR A 43 0.93 5.38 2.87
CA TYR A 43 0.08 5.16 4.03
C TYR A 43 -0.56 3.77 3.97
N LEU A 44 -0.31 2.95 5.01
CA LEU A 44 -1.00 1.67 5.22
C LEU A 44 -2.23 1.86 6.13
N SER A 45 -2.23 2.93 6.92
CA SER A 45 -3.36 3.48 7.64
C SER A 45 -3.56 4.91 7.19
N HIS A 46 -4.80 5.35 7.00
CA HIS A 46 -5.13 6.75 6.74
C HIS A 46 -6.56 7.05 7.18
N ILE A 47 -6.78 8.29 7.59
CA ILE A 47 -8.10 8.92 7.69
C ILE A 47 -8.03 10.24 6.96
N ASN A 48 -9.12 10.65 6.32
CA ASN A 48 -9.22 11.99 5.76
C ASN A 48 -10.17 12.82 6.63
N VAL A 49 -9.69 13.98 7.06
CA VAL A 49 -10.41 14.89 7.96
C VAL A 49 -10.50 16.26 7.31
N LYS A 50 -11.73 16.71 7.04
CA LYS A 50 -12.01 18.04 6.52
C LYS A 50 -13.06 18.72 7.39
N ASP A 51 -12.77 19.95 7.82
CA ASP A 51 -13.64 20.72 8.71
C ASP A 51 -14.08 19.94 9.98
N GLY A 52 -13.17 19.11 10.51
CA GLY A 52 -13.41 18.27 11.69
C GLY A 52 -14.27 17.02 11.44
N THR A 53 -14.62 16.71 10.20
CA THR A 53 -15.44 15.56 9.82
C THR A 53 -14.62 14.53 9.05
N PHE A 54 -14.79 13.25 9.37
CA PHE A 54 -14.20 12.15 8.61
C PHE A 54 -14.93 11.98 7.29
N PHE A 55 -14.17 11.77 6.22
CA PHE A 55 -14.76 11.43 4.93
C PHE A 55 -13.91 10.40 4.19
N HIS A 56 -14.56 9.69 3.29
CA HIS A 56 -13.93 8.81 2.33
C HIS A 56 -13.91 9.52 0.97
N PRO A 57 -12.76 9.75 0.35
CA PRO A 57 -12.71 10.37 -0.96
C PRO A 57 -13.23 9.38 -2.01
N GLU A 58 -14.30 9.77 -2.70
CA GLU A 58 -14.86 8.98 -3.81
C GLU A 58 -13.97 9.02 -5.07
N GLN A 59 -12.97 9.91 -5.08
CA GLN A 59 -12.05 10.17 -6.20
C GLN A 59 -10.59 10.04 -5.73
N GLY A 60 -9.64 10.14 -6.68
CA GLY A 60 -8.20 10.13 -6.33
C GLY A 60 -7.48 8.80 -6.43
N PHE A 61 -8.16 7.75 -6.90
CA PHE A 61 -7.51 6.48 -7.23
C PHE A 61 -6.58 6.61 -8.43
N VAL A 62 -5.33 6.17 -8.25
CA VAL A 62 -4.32 6.08 -9.31
C VAL A 62 -4.14 4.67 -9.85
N ALA A 63 -4.54 3.68 -9.05
CA ALA A 63 -4.52 2.27 -9.39
C ALA A 63 -5.53 1.52 -8.49
N PRO A 64 -5.84 0.24 -8.78
CA PRO A 64 -6.74 -0.55 -7.94
C PRO A 64 -6.28 -0.60 -6.48
N GLY A 65 -7.09 -0.01 -5.59
CA GLY A 65 -6.82 0.08 -4.16
C GLY A 65 -5.65 0.98 -3.78
N VAL A 66 -5.26 1.92 -4.65
CA VAL A 66 -4.23 2.92 -4.38
C VAL A 66 -4.77 4.29 -4.77
N GLN A 67 -4.73 5.22 -3.82
CA GLN A 67 -5.11 6.62 -4.03
C GLN A 67 -3.94 7.55 -3.73
N PHE A 68 -4.01 8.79 -4.22
CA PHE A 68 -3.13 9.85 -3.73
C PHE A 68 -3.42 10.15 -2.26
N ALA A 69 -2.38 10.43 -1.48
CA ALA A 69 -2.57 11.14 -0.22
C ALA A 69 -2.90 12.61 -0.52
N ASN A 70 -3.79 13.20 0.25
CA ASN A 70 -4.25 14.58 0.06
C ASN A 70 -3.97 15.46 1.28
N ALA A 71 -4.26 16.76 1.15
CA ALA A 71 -4.11 17.75 2.22
C ALA A 71 -4.88 17.40 3.50
N ASP A 72 -5.91 16.56 3.41
CA ASP A 72 -6.79 16.16 4.51
C ASP A 72 -6.39 14.80 5.13
N THR A 73 -5.41 14.10 4.55
CA THR A 73 -4.90 12.85 5.09
C THR A 73 -4.22 13.09 6.44
N ARG A 74 -4.72 12.46 7.50
CA ARG A 74 -4.17 12.51 8.86
C ARG A 74 -3.87 11.09 9.32
N THR A 75 -2.75 10.90 10.00
CA THR A 75 -2.30 9.71 10.75
C THR A 75 -0.80 9.44 10.54
N THR A 76 -0.18 8.82 11.54
CA THR A 76 1.18 8.26 11.47
C THR A 76 1.26 6.79 11.89
N VAL A 77 0.11 6.12 12.00
CA VAL A 77 -0.03 4.78 12.59
C VAL A 77 0.80 3.72 11.86
N ALA A 78 0.72 3.70 10.54
CA ALA A 78 1.47 2.74 9.74
C ALA A 78 1.72 3.28 8.33
N TYR A 79 2.99 3.34 7.93
CA TYR A 79 3.38 3.77 6.60
C TYR A 79 4.72 3.20 6.16
N LEU A 80 4.91 3.06 4.85
CA LEU A 80 6.20 2.82 4.23
C LEU A 80 6.84 4.15 3.85
N LEU A 81 8.15 4.23 4.03
CA LEU A 81 8.92 5.43 3.76
C LEU A 81 10.19 5.06 2.99
N THR A 82 10.54 5.82 1.96
CA THR A 82 11.84 5.72 1.27
C THR A 82 12.89 6.60 1.93
N ASN A 83 14.18 6.32 1.70
CA ASN A 83 15.28 7.09 2.27
C ASN A 83 15.20 8.57 1.88
N HIS A 84 14.95 8.84 0.60
CA HIS A 84 14.82 10.18 0.06
C HIS A 84 13.63 10.93 0.68
N ALA A 85 12.47 10.27 0.80
CA ALA A 85 11.33 10.88 1.49
C ALA A 85 11.62 11.15 2.97
N ALA A 86 12.38 10.28 3.64
CA ALA A 86 12.79 10.50 5.02
C ALA A 86 13.75 11.70 5.17
N GLU A 87 14.64 11.94 4.22
CA GLU A 87 15.46 13.15 4.15
C GLU A 87 14.56 14.38 4.02
N ARG A 88 13.65 14.35 3.05
CA ARG A 88 12.74 15.46 2.79
C ARG A 88 11.86 15.80 3.98
N LEU A 89 11.25 14.79 4.61
CA LEU A 89 10.44 14.98 5.82
C LEU A 89 11.23 15.61 6.97
N LEU A 90 12.53 15.30 7.12
CA LEU A 90 13.36 15.93 8.14
C LEU A 90 13.63 17.40 7.85
N GLU A 91 13.81 17.78 6.58
CA GLU A 91 14.03 19.17 6.18
C GLU A 91 12.80 20.02 6.48
N VAL A 92 11.60 19.49 6.18
CA VAL A 92 10.36 20.26 6.31
C VAL A 92 9.74 20.21 7.70
N SER A 93 10.15 19.26 8.55
CA SER A 93 9.64 19.11 9.91
C SER A 93 10.51 19.80 10.96
N ILE A 94 11.55 20.54 10.57
CA ILE A 94 12.46 21.23 11.51
C ILE A 94 12.44 22.75 11.25
N PRO A 95 12.08 23.57 12.27
CA PRO A 95 11.55 23.16 13.58
C PRO A 95 10.15 22.55 13.47
N LEU A 96 9.80 21.66 14.40
CA LEU A 96 8.48 21.03 14.44
C LEU A 96 7.48 22.04 14.98
N SER A 97 6.77 22.75 14.09
CA SER A 97 5.82 23.80 14.44
C SER A 97 4.37 23.29 14.55
N PHE A 98 4.09 22.12 13.98
CA PHE A 98 2.79 21.44 14.02
C PHE A 98 2.96 19.96 14.35
N GLN A 99 1.84 19.23 14.43
CA GLN A 99 1.87 17.78 14.49
C GLN A 99 2.55 17.20 13.24
N ILE A 100 3.23 16.05 13.41
CA ILE A 100 4.10 15.50 12.37
C ILE A 100 3.33 15.11 11.10
N ASP A 101 2.11 14.61 11.24
CA ASP A 101 1.21 14.28 10.13
C ASP A 101 0.84 15.50 9.28
N THR A 102 0.67 16.66 9.93
CA THR A 102 0.46 17.95 9.25
C THR A 102 1.68 18.31 8.41
N HIS A 103 2.89 18.18 8.96
CA HIS A 103 4.12 18.42 8.19
C HIS A 103 4.27 17.45 7.01
N MET A 104 3.87 16.18 7.18
CA MET A 104 3.93 15.17 6.12
C MET A 104 3.00 15.45 4.94
N THR A 105 1.94 16.22 5.16
CA THR A 105 0.92 16.55 4.14
C THR A 105 0.92 18.02 3.73
N SER A 106 1.91 18.82 4.18
CA SER A 106 1.94 20.28 3.97
C SER A 106 2.24 20.72 2.53
N TYR A 107 2.90 19.87 1.72
CA TYR A 107 3.30 20.23 0.36
C TYR A 107 2.37 19.59 -0.64
N VAL A 108 1.34 20.36 -0.99
CA VAL A 108 0.29 19.94 -1.92
C VAL A 108 0.33 20.71 -3.23
N SER A 109 -0.16 20.07 -4.28
CA SER A 109 -0.46 20.70 -5.56
C SER A 109 -1.89 20.37 -5.94
N SER A 110 -2.56 21.33 -6.59
CA SER A 110 -3.85 21.05 -7.22
C SER A 110 -3.61 20.21 -8.47
N GLU A 111 -3.76 18.90 -8.37
CA GLU A 111 -3.71 18.00 -9.54
C GLU A 111 -5.12 17.78 -10.09
N ARG A 112 -5.23 17.76 -11.42
CA ARG A 112 -6.42 17.25 -12.07
C ARG A 112 -6.34 15.73 -12.02
N LEU A 113 -7.04 15.14 -11.06
CA LEU A 113 -7.24 13.70 -11.04
C LEU A 113 -8.00 13.33 -12.30
N ASN A 114 -7.38 12.48 -13.14
CA ASN A 114 -8.00 12.04 -14.37
C ASN A 114 -9.33 11.38 -14.03
N GLN A 115 -10.42 12.03 -14.43
CA GLN A 115 -11.70 11.33 -14.51
C GLN A 115 -11.50 10.10 -15.41
N PRO A 116 -12.11 8.95 -15.09
CA PRO A 116 -12.05 7.81 -15.99
C PRO A 116 -12.50 8.26 -17.38
N PRO A 117 -11.87 7.79 -18.47
CA PRO A 117 -12.09 8.30 -19.82
C PRO A 117 -13.55 8.22 -20.33
N ASN A 118 -14.44 7.54 -19.59
CA ASN A 118 -15.87 7.41 -19.87
C ASN A 118 -16.78 8.18 -18.89
N ALA A 119 -16.23 8.99 -17.98
CA ALA A 119 -17.05 9.89 -17.17
C ALA A 119 -17.69 10.92 -18.11
N HIS A 120 -19.01 11.03 -18.07
CA HIS A 120 -19.70 12.10 -18.79
C HIS A 120 -19.11 13.45 -18.36
N PRO A 121 -18.89 14.40 -19.29
CA PRO A 121 -18.46 15.74 -18.92
C PRO A 121 -19.41 16.25 -17.83
N PRO A 122 -18.87 16.83 -16.75
CA PRO A 122 -19.70 17.29 -15.64
C PRO A 122 -20.78 18.21 -16.22
N SER A 123 -22.04 17.99 -15.82
CA SER A 123 -23.08 18.98 -16.06
C SER A 123 -22.61 20.31 -15.49
N ASP A 124 -22.99 21.43 -16.11
CA ASP A 124 -22.56 22.81 -15.82
C ASP A 124 -22.78 23.30 -14.36
N HIS A 125 -23.16 22.40 -13.44
CA HIS A 125 -23.47 22.66 -12.05
C HIS A 125 -22.56 21.95 -11.04
N ASN A 126 -21.55 21.19 -11.45
CA ASN A 126 -20.55 20.67 -10.52
C ASN A 126 -19.15 21.16 -10.93
N PRO A 127 -18.64 22.27 -10.37
CA PRO A 127 -17.31 22.75 -10.69
C PRO A 127 -16.31 21.63 -10.37
N MET A 128 -15.49 21.27 -11.36
CA MET A 128 -14.39 20.31 -11.22
C MET A 128 -13.67 20.54 -9.88
N GLN A 129 -13.83 19.62 -8.94
CA GLN A 129 -13.12 19.70 -7.67
C GLN A 129 -11.67 19.30 -7.94
N LEU A 130 -10.78 20.29 -7.92
CA LEU A 130 -9.35 20.04 -7.83
C LEU A 130 -9.09 19.52 -6.41
N GLU A 131 -8.55 18.31 -6.30
CA GLU A 131 -8.06 17.82 -5.02
C GLU A 131 -6.61 18.28 -4.83
N GLU A 132 -6.32 18.70 -3.61
CA GLU A 132 -4.95 19.02 -3.19
C GLU A 132 -4.23 17.72 -2.83
N VAL A 133 -3.39 17.25 -3.75
CA VAL A 133 -2.61 16.02 -3.56
C VAL A 133 -1.24 16.33 -3.01
N VAL A 134 -0.73 15.48 -2.13
CA VAL A 134 0.61 15.62 -1.56
C VAL A 134 1.66 15.23 -2.61
N VAL A 135 2.47 16.21 -3.00
CA VAL A 135 3.48 16.04 -4.06
C VAL A 135 4.90 15.90 -3.52
N ASP A 136 5.15 16.28 -2.26
CA ASP A 136 6.51 16.29 -1.71
C ASP A 136 6.55 15.98 -0.19
N PRO A 137 6.94 14.75 0.21
CA PRO A 137 7.26 13.62 -0.66
C PRO A 137 6.01 13.11 -1.39
N LYS A 138 6.17 12.61 -2.63
CA LYS A 138 5.07 12.01 -3.39
C LYS A 138 4.46 10.87 -2.56
N SER A 139 3.18 11.02 -2.20
CA SER A 139 2.55 10.19 -1.19
C SER A 139 1.29 9.51 -1.71
N TYR A 140 1.13 8.24 -1.35
CA TYR A 140 -0.02 7.42 -1.70
C TYR A 140 -0.63 6.80 -0.46
N ALA A 141 -1.88 6.37 -0.55
CA ALA A 141 -2.55 5.61 0.49
C ALA A 141 -3.15 4.32 -0.08
N LEU A 142 -3.04 3.23 0.68
CA LEU A 142 -3.71 1.98 0.35
C LEU A 142 -5.17 2.04 0.78
N GLU A 143 -6.05 1.59 -0.09
CA GLU A 143 -7.50 1.67 0.06
C GLU A 143 -8.16 0.34 -0.30
N PRO A 144 -8.90 -0.31 0.63
CA PRO A 144 -9.05 0.04 2.05
C PRO A 144 -7.73 -0.06 2.84
N PRO A 145 -7.63 0.56 4.03
CA PRO A 145 -6.40 0.54 4.84
C PRO A 145 -6.05 -0.87 5.31
N LEU A 146 -4.75 -1.17 5.43
CA LEU A 146 -4.23 -2.45 5.94
C LEU A 146 -3.89 -2.41 7.43
N ALA A 147 -3.86 -1.21 8.01
CA ALA A 147 -3.66 -0.99 9.42
C ALA A 147 -4.58 0.14 9.91
N VAL A 148 -4.96 0.08 11.18
CA VAL A 148 -5.77 1.10 11.85
C VAL A 148 -5.24 1.32 13.26
N GLN A 149 -5.50 2.50 13.82
CA GLN A 149 -5.30 2.73 15.24
C GLN A 149 -6.58 2.33 15.96
N LEU A 150 -6.51 1.36 16.86
CA LEU A 150 -7.55 1.15 17.85
C LEU A 150 -6.97 1.66 19.17
N ARG A 151 -7.52 2.75 19.70
CA ARG A 151 -6.95 3.36 20.90
C ARG A 151 -7.37 2.58 22.12
N ASP A 152 -6.43 1.89 22.75
CA ASP A 152 -6.58 1.44 24.14
C ASP A 152 -5.96 2.43 25.14
N TYR A 153 -5.12 3.37 24.68
CA TYR A 153 -4.38 4.30 25.54
C TYR A 153 -4.74 5.77 25.24
N GLY A 154 -5.29 6.47 26.24
CA GLY A 154 -5.60 7.89 26.12
C GLY A 154 -4.33 8.74 26.04
N SER A 155 -4.15 9.51 24.96
CA SER A 155 -3.08 10.50 24.90
C SER A 155 -3.50 11.83 25.55
N ASP A 156 -2.52 12.53 26.10
CA ASP A 156 -2.64 13.83 26.78
C ASP A 156 -2.97 15.01 25.84
N VAL A 157 -2.67 14.86 24.55
CA VAL A 157 -2.92 15.87 23.50
C VAL A 157 -4.34 15.78 22.93
N GLN A 158 -5.06 14.68 23.20
CA GLN A 158 -6.40 14.44 22.65
C GLN A 158 -7.44 14.53 23.77
N THR A 159 -7.90 15.75 24.02
CA THR A 159 -8.98 16.00 24.98
C THR A 159 -10.19 15.15 24.66
N LYS A 160 -10.85 14.64 25.71
CA LYS A 160 -12.00 13.72 25.59
C LYS A 160 -13.14 14.22 24.69
N ASP A 161 -13.20 15.52 24.41
CA ASP A 161 -14.25 16.15 23.62
C ASP A 161 -14.03 16.02 22.09
N MET A 162 -12.81 15.70 21.64
CA MET A 162 -12.56 15.29 20.24
C MET A 162 -12.94 13.82 19.99
N HIS A 163 -13.37 13.08 21.02
CA HIS A 163 -13.96 11.75 20.85
C HIS A 163 -15.36 11.90 20.27
N SER A 164 -15.46 11.97 18.95
CA SER A 164 -16.64 11.45 18.29
C SER A 164 -16.69 9.95 18.59
N GLN A 165 -17.76 9.47 19.22
CA GLN A 165 -18.07 8.03 19.33
C GLN A 165 -17.94 7.27 17.99
N GLY A 166 -17.89 7.99 16.85
CA GLY A 166 -17.68 7.41 15.53
C GLY A 166 -16.24 7.16 15.07
N TYR A 167 -15.16 7.63 15.72
CA TYR A 167 -13.80 7.42 15.18
C TYR A 167 -13.39 5.94 15.20
N GLU A 168 -13.48 5.30 16.36
CA GLU A 168 -13.13 3.88 16.50
C GLU A 168 -14.07 2.99 15.71
N GLU A 169 -15.36 3.32 15.71
CA GLU A 169 -16.36 2.62 14.90
C GLU A 169 -16.04 2.75 13.41
N TYR A 170 -15.69 3.95 12.95
CA TYR A 170 -15.22 4.21 11.59
C TYR A 170 -13.97 3.37 11.30
N MET A 171 -12.90 3.47 12.09
CA MET A 171 -11.67 2.71 11.85
C MET A 171 -11.89 1.20 11.87
N ARG A 172 -12.73 0.69 12.78
CA ARG A 172 -13.10 -0.73 12.82
C ARG A 172 -13.86 -1.14 11.57
N SER A 173 -14.85 -0.35 11.14
CA SER A 173 -15.60 -0.64 9.91
C SER A 173 -14.70 -0.72 8.68
N ARG A 174 -13.64 0.11 8.64
CA ARG A 174 -12.65 0.17 7.56
C ARG A 174 -11.70 -1.01 7.57
N LEU A 175 -11.32 -1.48 8.77
CA LEU A 175 -10.57 -2.72 8.92
C LEU A 175 -11.39 -3.94 8.50
N GLU A 176 -12.67 -3.99 8.88
CA GLU A 176 -13.58 -5.05 8.46
C GLU A 176 -13.84 -5.04 6.95
N GLU A 177 -13.93 -3.85 6.34
CA GLU A 177 -13.99 -3.70 4.89
C GLU A 177 -12.73 -4.25 4.22
N ALA A 178 -11.55 -3.95 4.76
CA ALA A 178 -10.30 -4.51 4.28
C ALA A 178 -10.23 -6.04 4.40
N ASP A 179 -10.70 -6.60 5.52
CA ASP A 179 -10.77 -8.05 5.73
C ASP A 179 -11.80 -8.73 4.80
N ARG A 180 -12.88 -8.03 4.41
CA ARG A 180 -13.90 -8.53 3.47
C ARG A 180 -13.52 -8.35 2.02
N ALA A 181 -12.64 -7.39 1.71
CA ALA A 181 -12.20 -7.17 0.34
C ALA A 181 -11.47 -8.41 -0.14
N GLU A 182 -12.13 -9.21 -0.98
CA GLU A 182 -11.52 -10.34 -1.66
C GLU A 182 -10.39 -9.81 -2.54
N ILE A 183 -9.18 -9.80 -2.00
CA ILE A 183 -7.99 -9.81 -2.84
C ILE A 183 -7.98 -11.23 -3.43
N PRO A 184 -7.97 -11.40 -4.76
CA PRO A 184 -7.92 -12.72 -5.36
C PRO A 184 -6.78 -13.50 -4.70
N SER A 185 -7.16 -14.52 -3.93
CA SER A 185 -6.40 -15.03 -2.77
C SER A 185 -5.19 -15.88 -3.17
N ARG A 186 -4.68 -15.70 -4.39
CA ARG A 186 -3.83 -16.67 -5.09
C ARG A 186 -2.73 -16.01 -5.90
N ALA A 187 -2.17 -14.93 -5.37
CA ALA A 187 -0.86 -14.45 -5.80
C ALA A 187 0.21 -15.20 -4.98
N VAL A 188 0.87 -16.19 -5.57
CA VAL A 188 2.08 -16.76 -4.96
C VAL A 188 3.24 -15.87 -5.36
N MET A 189 3.74 -15.11 -4.38
CA MET A 189 4.88 -14.25 -4.57
C MET A 189 6.17 -15.06 -4.39
N LEU A 190 6.88 -15.33 -5.48
CA LEU A 190 8.17 -16.00 -5.44
C LEU A 190 9.28 -14.96 -5.49
N SER A 191 10.00 -14.78 -4.38
CA SER A 191 11.21 -13.96 -4.36
C SER A 191 12.38 -14.78 -4.89
N TRP A 192 12.77 -14.54 -6.14
CA TRP A 192 13.94 -15.19 -6.74
C TRP A 192 14.84 -14.13 -7.38
N PRO A 193 16.14 -14.06 -7.04
CA PRO A 193 17.05 -13.13 -7.69
C PRO A 193 17.22 -13.53 -9.17
N CYS A 194 16.50 -12.86 -10.07
CA CYS A 194 16.64 -13.02 -11.52
C CYS A 194 17.16 -11.73 -12.18
N PRO A 195 18.07 -11.81 -13.16
CA PRO A 195 18.46 -10.67 -13.98
C PRO A 195 17.26 -10.05 -14.71
N ARG A 196 17.32 -8.73 -14.95
CA ARG A 196 16.32 -8.02 -15.77
C ARG A 196 16.19 -8.67 -17.16
N GLY A 197 14.97 -8.79 -17.65
CA GLY A 197 14.68 -9.43 -18.95
C GLY A 197 14.65 -10.96 -18.91
N THR A 198 14.81 -11.59 -17.74
CA THR A 198 14.65 -13.05 -17.61
C THR A 198 13.20 -13.44 -17.88
N GLN A 199 13.03 -14.40 -18.79
CA GLN A 199 11.77 -15.11 -19.00
C GLN A 199 11.64 -16.20 -17.95
N VAL A 200 10.60 -16.12 -17.14
CA VAL A 200 10.29 -17.11 -16.10
C VAL A 200 9.06 -17.90 -16.50
N GLN A 201 9.13 -19.20 -16.25
CA GLN A 201 8.00 -20.12 -16.35
C GLN A 201 7.73 -20.70 -14.97
N ALA A 202 6.49 -20.65 -14.51
CA ALA A 202 6.09 -21.28 -13.27
C ALA A 202 5.09 -22.40 -13.57
N ARG A 203 5.23 -23.52 -12.86
CA ARG A 203 4.29 -24.65 -12.88
C ARG A 203 3.96 -25.07 -11.46
N LEU A 204 2.68 -25.24 -11.15
CA LEU A 204 2.23 -25.76 -9.86
C LEU A 204 2.39 -27.28 -9.83
N GLU A 205 2.83 -27.84 -8.71
CA GLU A 205 2.86 -29.29 -8.50
C GLU A 205 1.42 -29.82 -8.48
N GLY A 206 1.10 -30.69 -9.43
CA GLY A 206 -0.24 -31.29 -9.58
C GLY A 206 -0.96 -30.95 -10.88
N GLU A 207 -0.50 -29.93 -11.62
CA GLU A 207 -1.08 -29.58 -12.93
C GLU A 207 -0.24 -30.15 -14.07
N GLU A 208 -0.88 -30.92 -14.96
CA GLU A 208 -0.17 -31.58 -16.06
C GLU A 208 0.16 -30.63 -17.23
N GLU A 209 -0.56 -29.52 -17.42
CA GLU A 209 -0.48 -28.77 -18.70
C GLU A 209 -0.38 -27.23 -18.65
N GLU A 210 -0.60 -26.54 -17.53
CA GLU A 210 -0.59 -25.06 -17.55
C GLU A 210 0.78 -24.45 -17.19
N LEU A 211 1.33 -23.68 -18.13
CA LEU A 211 2.63 -23.01 -18.05
C LEU A 211 2.42 -21.50 -18.09
N HIS A 212 2.53 -20.85 -16.93
CA HIS A 212 2.42 -19.40 -16.87
C HIS A 212 3.77 -18.76 -17.19
N THR A 213 3.77 -17.78 -18.10
CA THR A 213 4.98 -17.07 -18.55
C THR A 213 4.97 -15.63 -18.06
N GLY A 214 6.12 -15.16 -17.57
CA GLY A 214 6.30 -13.77 -17.13
C GLY A 214 7.69 -13.24 -17.53
N THR A 215 7.81 -11.91 -17.62
CA THR A 215 9.09 -11.22 -17.90
C THR A 215 9.48 -10.36 -16.71
N VAL A 216 10.73 -10.49 -16.25
CA VAL A 216 11.26 -9.66 -15.15
C VAL A 216 11.53 -8.23 -15.64
N LEU A 217 10.80 -7.26 -15.10
CA LEU A 217 10.80 -5.87 -15.59
C LEU A 217 11.96 -5.01 -15.06
N GLU A 218 12.51 -5.27 -13.87
CA GLU A 218 13.64 -4.52 -13.29
C GLU A 218 14.64 -5.40 -12.52
N GLY A 219 15.91 -4.97 -12.47
CA GLY A 219 17.03 -5.70 -11.87
C GLY A 219 17.62 -5.00 -10.65
N THR A 220 17.22 -5.45 -9.46
CA THR A 220 18.04 -5.67 -8.25
C THR A 220 17.05 -6.05 -7.14
N LEU A 221 17.01 -7.36 -6.78
CA LEU A 221 15.95 -8.02 -5.99
C LEU A 221 14.57 -7.98 -6.65
N SER A 222 14.45 -8.67 -7.77
CA SER A 222 13.23 -8.72 -8.56
C SER A 222 12.29 -9.81 -8.04
N THR A 223 11.21 -9.40 -7.38
CA THR A 223 10.08 -10.27 -7.06
C THR A 223 9.33 -10.61 -8.34
N VAL A 224 9.05 -11.90 -8.58
CA VAL A 224 8.10 -12.31 -9.62
C VAL A 224 6.76 -12.56 -8.95
N VAL A 225 5.75 -11.78 -9.34
CA VAL A 225 4.36 -12.01 -8.94
C VAL A 225 3.68 -12.79 -10.05
N VAL A 226 3.29 -14.03 -9.77
CA VAL A 226 2.39 -14.80 -10.65
C VAL A 226 1.02 -14.78 -9.99
N ALA A 227 0.06 -14.11 -10.61
CA ALA A 227 -1.33 -14.09 -10.17
C ALA A 227 -2.09 -15.20 -10.91
N TRP A 228 -2.90 -15.98 -10.18
CA TRP A 228 -3.74 -17.02 -10.73
C TRP A 228 -5.21 -16.79 -10.36
N GLY A 229 -6.12 -17.16 -11.27
CA GLY A 229 -7.56 -17.16 -11.08
C GLY A 229 -8.14 -18.52 -11.45
N GLY A 230 -8.55 -19.29 -10.45
CA GLY A 230 -9.25 -20.57 -10.63
C GLY A 230 -10.03 -20.93 -9.36
N GLU A 231 -11.15 -21.64 -9.52
CA GLU A 231 -12.21 -21.82 -8.52
C GLU A 231 -11.97 -22.95 -7.49
N ASP A 232 -10.89 -23.75 -7.62
CA ASP A 232 -10.76 -24.99 -6.84
C ASP A 232 -10.11 -24.80 -5.46
N THR A 233 -10.74 -25.31 -4.39
CA THR A 233 -10.24 -25.26 -3.00
C THR A 233 -9.12 -26.28 -2.75
N TYR A 234 -7.90 -25.82 -2.46
CA TYR A 234 -6.81 -26.68 -1.97
C TYR A 234 -6.65 -26.53 -0.44
N SER A 235 -6.46 -27.65 0.27
CA SER A 235 -6.20 -27.68 1.72
C SER A 235 -4.76 -27.33 2.10
N GLU A 236 -3.85 -27.26 1.13
CA GLU A 236 -2.44 -26.90 1.29
C GLU A 236 -2.04 -25.87 0.21
N LEU A 237 -1.08 -24.99 0.52
CA LEU A 237 -0.54 -24.06 -0.49
C LEU A 237 0.13 -24.86 -1.62
N PRO A 238 -0.20 -24.59 -2.90
CA PRO A 238 0.38 -25.34 -3.99
C PRO A 238 1.89 -25.03 -4.07
N ARG A 239 2.68 -26.08 -4.24
CA ARG A 239 4.13 -25.96 -4.45
C ARG A 239 4.37 -25.50 -5.89
N ALA A 240 5.24 -24.53 -6.11
CA ALA A 240 5.55 -24.02 -7.44
C ALA A 240 7.00 -24.36 -7.82
N LYS A 241 7.20 -24.85 -9.05
CA LYS A 241 8.52 -24.99 -9.67
C LYS A 241 8.73 -23.86 -10.66
N VAL A 242 9.84 -23.13 -10.50
CA VAL A 242 10.25 -22.06 -11.41
C VAL A 242 11.31 -22.59 -12.37
N PHE A 243 11.11 -22.34 -13.66
CA PHE A 243 12.01 -22.73 -14.72
C PHE A 243 12.57 -21.49 -15.42
N GLN A 244 13.87 -21.48 -15.64
CA GLN A 244 14.50 -20.55 -16.57
C GLN A 244 14.46 -21.16 -17.97
N ARG A 245 13.88 -20.43 -18.92
CA ARG A 245 13.78 -20.89 -20.31
C ARG A 245 15.18 -21.14 -20.90
N GLY A 246 15.53 -22.41 -21.14
CA GLY A 246 16.80 -22.82 -21.74
C GLY A 246 17.88 -23.37 -20.77
N GLY A 247 17.58 -23.54 -19.48
CA GLY A 247 18.52 -24.11 -18.49
C GLY A 247 18.09 -25.48 -17.94
N ARG A 248 19.05 -26.29 -17.44
CA ARG A 248 18.73 -27.49 -16.65
C ARG A 248 18.09 -27.09 -15.32
N SER A 249 17.10 -27.87 -14.87
CA SER A 249 16.51 -27.80 -13.51
C SER A 249 17.60 -27.66 -12.45
N ARG A 250 17.49 -26.63 -11.59
CA ARG A 250 18.29 -26.49 -10.38
C ARG A 250 17.35 -26.35 -9.19
N ASN A 251 17.21 -27.46 -8.48
CA ASN A 251 16.63 -27.69 -7.15
C ASN A 251 15.21 -27.17 -6.86
N ASP A 252 14.46 -28.00 -6.13
CA ASP A 252 13.18 -27.66 -5.54
C ASP A 252 13.29 -26.35 -4.74
N VAL A 253 12.44 -25.38 -5.08
CA VAL A 253 12.23 -24.19 -4.26
C VAL A 253 11.24 -24.60 -3.19
N SER A 254 11.73 -24.94 -2.00
CA SER A 254 10.83 -25.19 -0.87
C SER A 254 10.20 -23.85 -0.45
N CYS A 255 8.86 -23.81 -0.45
CA CYS A 255 8.13 -22.77 0.25
C CYS A 255 8.52 -22.88 1.73
N SER A 256 9.24 -21.89 2.26
CA SER A 256 9.51 -21.84 3.69
C SER A 256 8.24 -21.44 4.44
N HIS A 257 7.81 -22.26 5.39
CA HIS A 257 6.99 -21.79 6.50
C HIS A 257 7.79 -20.71 7.23
N ASN A 258 7.34 -19.46 7.18
CA ASN A 258 7.76 -18.48 8.17
C ASN A 258 6.54 -18.27 9.08
N THR A 259 6.45 -19.13 10.11
CA THR A 259 5.65 -18.90 11.32
C THR A 259 5.97 -17.53 11.90
#